data_AF-K6UMC3-F1
#
_entry.id   AF-K6UMC3-F1
#
_cell.length_a   1.000
_cell.length_b   1.000
_cell.length_c   1.000
_cell.angle_alpha   90.00
_cell.angle_beta   90.00
_cell.angle_gamma   90.00
#
_symmetry.space_group_name_H-M   'P 1'
#
loop_
_entity.id
_entity.type
_entity.pdbx_description
1 polymer ?
#
loop_
_entity_poly.entity_id
_entity_poly.type
_entity_poly.pdbx_seq_one_letter_code
_entity_poly.pdbx_strand_id
1 'polypeptide(L)'
;MDNDTKDDSNVNNFLSQLNTLNKLISSFKETCKISSYCFDKCVSYPEKSLSNTNKRCIWNCTQRYVECDYFIKNRSKDNTELSNLNLLEGVRNSMMLRKANEKSS
;
A
#
# COMPACT_ATOMS: atom_id res chain seq x y z
N MET A 1 28.20 4.43 -31.78
CA MET A 1 27.17 5.14 -30.99
C MET A 1 26.56 4.07 -30.10
N ASP A 2 27.22 3.67 -29.00
CA ASP A 2 26.85 2.40 -28.32
C ASP A 2 27.12 2.42 -26.80
N ASN A 3 27.08 3.59 -26.16
CA ASN A 3 27.37 3.71 -24.73
C ASN A 3 26.14 4.00 -23.85
N ASP A 4 24.99 4.36 -24.44
CA ASP A 4 23.80 4.76 -23.66
C ASP A 4 22.94 3.56 -23.22
N THR A 5 22.97 2.42 -23.93
CA THR A 5 22.07 1.27 -23.62
C THR A 5 22.51 0.44 -22.40
N LYS A 6 23.78 0.55 -21.98
CA LYS A 6 24.28 -0.22 -20.82
C LYS A 6 23.79 0.34 -19.48
N ASP A 7 23.61 1.65 -19.38
CA ASP A 7 23.21 2.31 -18.14
C ASP A 7 21.74 2.04 -17.80
N ASP A 8 20.84 2.07 -18.79
CA ASP A 8 19.42 1.77 -18.60
C ASP A 8 19.18 0.34 -18.08
N SER A 9 19.97 -0.64 -18.53
CA SER A 9 19.83 -2.04 -18.09
C SER A 9 20.15 -2.21 -16.59
N ASN A 10 21.15 -1.48 -16.10
CA ASN A 10 21.58 -1.53 -14.71
C ASN A 10 20.59 -0.80 -13.78
N VAL A 11 20.09 0.37 -14.23
CA VAL A 11 19.05 1.13 -13.52
C VAL A 11 17.76 0.31 -13.37
N ASN A 12 17.33 -0.37 -14.44
CA ASN A 12 16.15 -1.24 -14.41
C ASN A 12 16.33 -2.43 -13.45
N ASN A 13 17.53 -3.03 -13.42
CA ASN A 13 17.84 -4.12 -12.49
C ASN A 13 17.77 -3.63 -11.03
N PHE A 14 18.41 -2.49 -10.72
CA PHE A 14 18.37 -1.90 -9.39
C PHE A 14 16.95 -1.53 -8.95
N LEU A 15 16.15 -0.90 -9.82
CA LEU A 15 14.76 -0.57 -9.55
C LEU A 15 13.92 -1.82 -9.24
N SER A 16 14.13 -2.92 -9.97
CA SER A 16 13.44 -4.19 -9.73
C SER A 16 13.80 -4.81 -8.38
N GLN A 17 15.08 -4.72 -7.98
CA GLN A 17 15.56 -5.17 -6.67
C GLN A 17 14.94 -4.34 -5.54
N LEU A 18 14.94 -3.01 -5.69
CA LEU A 18 14.30 -2.10 -4.73
C LEU A 18 12.81 -2.39 -4.57
N ASN A 19 12.08 -2.60 -5.67
CA ASN A 19 10.65 -2.94 -5.62
C ASN A 19 10.41 -4.28 -4.89
N THR A 20 11.27 -5.27 -5.13
CA THR A 20 11.19 -6.57 -4.45
C THR A 20 11.42 -6.43 -2.95
N LEU A 21 12.43 -5.66 -2.55
CA LEU A 21 12.74 -5.38 -1.15
C LEU A 21 11.62 -4.60 -0.47
N ASN A 22 11.05 -3.57 -1.13
CA ASN A 22 9.91 -2.82 -0.62
C ASN A 22 8.68 -3.70 -0.40
N LYS A 23 8.42 -4.66 -1.30
CA LYS A 23 7.33 -5.62 -1.16
C LYS A 23 7.53 -6.53 0.05
N LEU A 24 8.76 -7.01 0.27
CA LEU A 24 9.11 -7.85 1.42
C LEU A 24 8.99 -7.09 2.74
N ILE A 25 9.50 -5.85 2.81
CA ILE A 25 9.38 -5.00 4.00
C ILE A 25 7.90 -4.73 4.31
N SER A 26 7.09 -4.48 3.28
CA SER A 26 5.66 -4.22 3.45
C SER A 26 4.92 -5.44 3.98
N SER A 27 5.18 -6.64 3.44
CA SER A 27 4.54 -7.87 3.92
C SER A 27 4.96 -8.23 5.35
N PHE A 28 6.23 -8.01 5.70
CA PHE A 28 6.73 -8.21 7.06
C PHE A 28 6.06 -7.24 8.04
N LYS A 29 5.98 -5.96 7.67
CA LYS A 29 5.29 -4.92 8.45
C LYS A 29 3.83 -5.27 8.71
N GLU A 30 3.10 -5.74 7.70
CA GLU A 30 1.71 -6.19 7.85
C GLU A 30 1.60 -7.38 8.81
N THR A 31 2.48 -8.37 8.65
CA THR A 31 2.53 -9.56 9.53
C THR A 31 2.76 -9.17 10.99
N CYS A 32 3.72 -8.28 11.27
CA CYS A 32 3.99 -7.79 12.63
C CYS A 32 2.80 -7.04 13.23
N LYS A 33 2.12 -6.19 12.44
CA LYS A 33 0.93 -5.45 12.90
C LYS A 33 -0.19 -6.40 13.31
N ILE A 34 -0.50 -7.38 12.46
CA ILE A 34 -1.56 -8.37 12.72
C ILE A 34 -1.20 -9.19 13.96
N SER A 35 0.05 -9.67 14.03
CA SER A 35 0.56 -10.45 15.16
C SER A 35 0.42 -9.69 16.47
N SER A 36 0.92 -8.45 16.53
CA SER A 36 0.81 -7.60 17.73
C SER A 36 -0.64 -7.35 18.12
N TYR A 37 -1.48 -6.92 17.16
CA TYR A 37 -2.88 -6.60 17.42
C TYR A 37 -3.67 -7.81 17.94
N CYS A 38 -3.54 -8.97 17.28
CA CYS A 38 -4.28 -10.16 17.69
C CYS A 38 -3.73 -10.79 18.96
N PHE A 39 -2.44 -10.65 19.24
CA PHE A 39 -1.88 -11.05 20.53
C PHE A 39 -2.49 -10.22 21.66
N ASP A 40 -2.45 -8.89 21.56
CA ASP A 40 -2.99 -7.97 22.57
C ASP A 40 -4.50 -8.18 22.80
N LYS A 41 -5.25 -8.52 21.74
CA LYS A 41 -6.70 -8.78 21.85
C LYS A 41 -7.04 -10.13 22.46
N CYS A 42 -6.25 -11.17 22.19
CA CYS A 42 -6.61 -12.53 22.51
C CYS A 42 -5.83 -13.14 23.69
N VAL A 43 -4.73 -12.50 24.11
CA VAL A 43 -3.84 -13.04 25.14
C VAL A 43 -3.76 -12.04 26.29
N SER A 44 -4.56 -12.26 27.33
CA SER A 44 -4.57 -11.38 28.51
C SER A 44 -3.32 -11.50 29.37
N TYR A 45 -2.70 -12.69 29.40
CA TYR A 45 -1.45 -12.94 30.10
C TYR A 45 -0.54 -13.83 29.25
N PRO A 46 0.73 -13.44 29.02
CA PRO A 46 1.66 -14.22 28.22
C PRO A 46 2.16 -15.44 29.00
N GLU A 47 1.87 -16.62 28.48
CA GLU A 47 2.36 -17.90 29.00
C GLU A 47 3.38 -18.54 28.06
N LYS A 48 4.06 -19.60 28.51
CA LYS A 48 5.02 -20.36 27.68
C LYS A 48 4.39 -20.98 26.42
N SER A 49 3.07 -21.16 26.41
CA SER A 49 2.33 -21.66 25.26
C SER A 49 0.93 -21.09 25.22
N LEU A 50 0.32 -21.04 24.04
CA LEU A 50 -1.05 -20.56 23.88
C LEU A 50 -2.05 -21.67 24.22
N SER A 51 -3.03 -21.34 25.08
CA SER A 51 -4.21 -22.17 25.31
C SER A 51 -5.00 -22.39 24.01
N ASN A 52 -5.82 -23.44 23.95
CA ASN A 52 -6.67 -23.70 22.77
C ASN A 52 -7.66 -22.56 22.50
N THR A 53 -8.14 -21.89 23.56
CA THR A 53 -8.99 -20.70 23.47
C THR A 53 -8.24 -19.54 22.82
N ASN A 54 -7.01 -19.25 23.27
CA ASN A 54 -6.19 -18.17 22.71
C ASN A 54 -5.83 -18.44 21.25
N LYS A 55 -5.47 -19.69 20.91
CA LYS A 55 -5.19 -20.12 19.52
C LYS A 55 -6.40 -19.88 18.61
N ARG A 56 -7.59 -20.29 19.05
CA ARG A 56 -8.84 -20.09 18.30
C ARG A 56 -9.16 -18.60 18.15
N CYS A 57 -8.98 -17.81 19.20
CA CYS A 57 -9.18 -16.36 19.14
C CYS A 57 -8.23 -15.71 18.13
N ILE A 58 -6.93 -16.01 18.19
CA ILE A 58 -5.92 -15.46 17.28
C ILE A 58 -6.21 -15.83 15.82
N TRP A 59 -6.62 -17.08 15.56
CA TRP A 59 -7.02 -17.52 14.23
C TRP A 59 -8.18 -16.69 13.67
N ASN A 60 -9.25 -16.56 14.47
CA ASN A 60 -10.43 -15.77 14.07
C ASN A 60 -10.09 -14.28 13.91
N CYS A 61 -9.29 -13.73 14.82
CA CYS A 61 -8.83 -12.34 14.76
C CYS A 61 -8.05 -12.07 13.47
N THR A 62 -7.11 -12.94 13.14
CA THR A 62 -6.27 -12.81 11.93
C THR A 62 -7.11 -12.87 10.67
N GLN A 63 -8.02 -13.84 10.56
CA GLN A 63 -8.94 -13.94 9.44
C GLN A 63 -9.76 -12.67 9.25
N ARG A 64 -10.40 -12.17 10.32
CA ARG A 64 -11.23 -10.97 10.25
C ARG A 64 -10.43 -9.73 9.94
N TYR A 65 -9.21 -9.62 10.47
CA TYR A 65 -8.31 -8.52 10.13
C TYR A 65 -8.03 -8.48 8.63
N VAL A 66 -7.66 -9.61 8.03
CA VAL A 66 -7.33 -9.70 6.60
C VAL A 66 -8.55 -9.42 5.72
N GLU A 67 -9.72 -9.94 6.08
CA GLU A 67 -10.98 -9.66 5.39
C GLU A 67 -11.32 -8.16 5.41
N CYS A 68 -11.23 -7.53 6.58
CA CYS A 68 -11.48 -6.10 6.75
C CYS A 68 -10.44 -5.25 6.01
N ASP A 69 -9.16 -5.59 6.09
CA ASP A 69 -8.08 -4.89 5.39
C ASP A 69 -8.27 -4.95 3.87
N TYR A 70 -8.60 -6.13 3.33
CA TYR A 70 -8.93 -6.30 1.92
C TYR A 70 -10.12 -5.41 1.51
N PHE A 71 -11.21 -5.45 2.29
CA PHE A 71 -12.40 -4.66 2.02
C PHE A 71 -12.11 -3.14 2.03
N ILE A 72 -11.39 -2.65 3.04
CA ILE A 72 -11.01 -1.24 3.17
C ILE A 72 -10.11 -0.82 2.01
N LYS A 73 -9.09 -1.62 1.67
CA LYS A 73 -8.18 -1.35 0.56
C LYS A 73 -8.94 -1.29 -0.77
N ASN A 74 -9.86 -2.21 -1.00
CA ASN A 74 -10.63 -2.24 -2.24
C ASN A 74 -11.53 -1.00 -2.36
N ARG A 75 -12.26 -0.65 -1.30
CA ARG A 75 -13.09 0.56 -1.26
C ARG A 75 -12.26 1.85 -1.36
N SER A 76 -11.03 1.85 -0.88
CA SER A 76 -10.15 3.02 -0.97
C SER A 76 -9.61 3.24 -2.39
N LYS A 77 -9.45 2.18 -3.19
CA LYS A 77 -9.08 2.29 -4.60
C LYS A 77 -10.18 2.97 -5.42
N ASP A 78 -11.44 2.62 -5.16
CA ASP A 78 -12.59 3.31 -5.77
C ASP A 78 -12.52 4.83 -5.54
N ASN A 79 -12.13 5.23 -4.31
CA ASN A 79 -11.94 6.64 -3.97
C ASN A 79 -10.68 7.26 -4.61
N THR A 80 -9.62 6.50 -4.81
CA THR A 80 -8.36 6.98 -5.41
C THR A 80 -8.54 7.25 -6.90
N GLU A 81 -9.31 6.43 -7.61
CA GLU A 81 -9.69 6.71 -9.01
C GLU A 81 -10.51 8.00 -9.11
N LEU A 82 -11.51 8.18 -8.25
CA LEU A 82 -12.26 9.44 -8.13
C LEU A 82 -11.35 10.64 -7.79
N SER A 83 -10.36 10.45 -6.91
CA SER A 83 -9.40 11.49 -6.53
C SER A 83 -8.47 11.90 -7.67
N ASN A 84 -7.96 10.92 -8.42
CA ASN A 84 -7.10 11.15 -9.57
C ASN A 84 -7.85 11.80 -10.73
N LEU A 85 -9.12 11.46 -10.93
CA LEU A 85 -10.00 12.15 -11.90
C LEU A 85 -10.17 13.62 -11.51
N ASN A 86 -10.45 13.92 -10.25
CA ASN A 86 -10.58 15.29 -9.75
C ASN A 86 -9.25 16.09 -9.86
N LEU A 87 -8.11 15.43 -9.64
CA LEU A 87 -6.80 16.06 -9.82
C LEU A 87 -6.53 16.38 -11.31
N LEU A 88 -6.82 15.43 -12.20
CA LEU A 88 -6.63 15.60 -13.65
C LEU A 88 -7.58 16.68 -14.20
N GLU A 89 -8.80 16.77 -13.68
CA GLU A 89 -9.75 17.83 -14.00
C GLU A 89 -9.28 19.20 -13.49
N GLY A 90 -8.72 19.26 -12.27
CA GLY A 90 -8.09 20.47 -11.74
C GLY A 90 -6.90 20.95 -12.59
N VAL A 91 -6.04 20.03 -13.03
CA VAL A 91 -4.91 20.32 -13.93
C VAL A 91 -5.40 20.79 -15.30
N ARG A 92 -6.43 20.13 -15.86
CA ARG A 92 -7.06 20.51 -17.13
C ARG A 92 -7.66 21.91 -17.05
N ASN A 93 -8.37 22.22 -15.97
CA ASN A 93 -8.99 23.53 -15.77
C ASN A 93 -7.92 24.64 -15.59
N SER A 94 -6.83 24.35 -14.88
CA SER A 94 -5.67 25.24 -14.76
C SER A 94 -5.00 25.50 -16.11
N MET A 95 -4.87 24.48 -16.96
CA MET A 95 -4.30 24.61 -18.31
C MET A 95 -5.20 25.46 -19.23
N MET A 96 -6.52 25.30 -19.14
CA MET A 96 -7.49 26.12 -19.89
C MET A 96 -7.47 27.59 -19.44
N LEU A 97 -7.31 27.86 -18.13
CA LEU A 97 -7.15 29.21 -17.59
C LEU A 97 -5.87 29.89 -18.09
N ARG A 98 -4.73 29.18 -18.13
CA ARG A 98 -3.48 29.72 -18.70
C ARG A 98 -3.63 30.05 -20.19
N LYS A 99 -4.29 29.16 -20.95
CA LYS A 99 -4.50 29.33 -22.39
C LYS A 99 -5.48 30.47 -22.74
N ALA A 100 -6.40 30.80 -21.83
CA ALA A 100 -7.28 31.96 -21.96
C ALA A 100 -6.55 33.28 -21.69
N ASN A 101 -5.58 33.27 -20.77
CA ASN A 101 -4.80 34.46 -20.42
C ASN A 101 -3.76 34.81 -21.52
N GLU A 102 -3.20 33.80 -22.19
CA GLU A 102 -2.29 34.00 -23.33
C GLU A 102 -2.97 34.55 -24.60
N LYS A 103 -4.31 34.48 -24.71
CA LYS A 103 -5.06 35.03 -25.84
C LYS A 103 -5.53 36.48 -25.66
N SER A 104 -5.31 37.07 -24.48
CA SER A 104 -5.73 38.44 -24.14
C SER A 104 -4.56 39.43 -24.06
N SER A 105 -3.36 39.02 -24.46
CA SER A 105 -2.18 39.88 -24.70
C SER A 105 -1.82 39.85 -26.19
#